data_AF-A0A9J5YX57-F1
#
_entry.id   AF-A0A9J5YX57-F1
#
_cell.length_a   1.000
_cell.length_b   1.000
_cell.length_c   1.000
_cell.angle_alpha   90.00
_cell.angle_beta   90.00
_cell.angle_gamma   90.00
#
_symmetry.space_group_name_H-M   'P 1'
#
loop_
_entity.id
_entity.type
_entity.pdbx_description
1 polymer ?
#
loop_
_entity_poly.entity_id
_entity_poly.type
_entity_poly.pdbx_seq_one_letter_code
_entity_poly.pdbx_strand_id
1 'polypeptide(L)'
;MILEYSIAYFLVDLLHYLILHPSDILFIAHHLATLYVFLTCRFIVHHGGVTLISLLVLAEITSPLQNIWSLARYRRIDTPLAAKLYDKLSPVFYMLYSLVRGILGPLFVYKMGLAFASGKGDGVICGPMWMSWMVVIVSAILDEAFQKQSGALIEGVDT
;
A
#
# COMPACT_ATOMS: atom_id res chain seq x y z
N MET A 1 8.75 -3.66 -18.75
CA MET A 1 9.40 -4.64 -17.86
C MET A 1 9.05 -4.43 -16.38
N ILE A 2 9.40 -3.30 -15.75
CA ILE A 2 9.16 -3.12 -14.29
C ILE A 2 7.67 -3.20 -13.94
N LEU A 3 6.80 -2.48 -14.67
CA LEU A 3 5.35 -2.50 -14.42
C LEU A 3 4.73 -3.88 -14.66
N GLU A 4 5.20 -4.63 -15.65
CA GLU A 4 4.73 -6.00 -15.92
C GLU A 4 5.14 -6.97 -14.82
N TYR A 5 6.36 -6.81 -14.28
CA TYR A 5 6.81 -7.55 -13.12
C TYR A 5 5.96 -7.23 -11.88
N SER A 6 5.66 -5.95 -11.64
CA SER A 6 4.76 -5.54 -10.56
C SER A 6 3.35 -6.13 -10.74
N ILE A 7 2.79 -6.14 -11.95
CA ILE A 7 1.50 -6.77 -12.22
C ILE A 7 1.54 -8.27 -11.88
N ALA A 8 2.58 -8.99 -12.32
CA ALA A 8 2.73 -10.41 -12.03
C ALA A 8 2.85 -10.67 -10.52
N TYR A 9 3.65 -9.86 -9.81
CA TYR A 9 3.81 -9.93 -8.36
C TYR A 9 2.46 -9.77 -7.64
N PHE A 10 1.72 -8.70 -7.91
CA PHE A 10 0.41 -8.46 -7.28
C PHE A 10 -0.63 -9.53 -7.65
N LEU A 11 -0.55 -10.11 -8.85
CA LEU A 11 -1.44 -11.19 -9.26
C LEU A 11 -1.18 -12.47 -8.45
N VAL A 12 0.09 -12.83 -8.25
CA VAL A 12 0.46 -13.99 -7.43
C VAL A 12 0.04 -13.77 -5.98
N ASP A 13 0.26 -12.58 -5.42
CA ASP A 13 -0.19 -12.23 -4.07
C ASP A 13 -1.71 -12.33 -3.96
N LEU A 14 -2.46 -11.78 -4.92
CA LEU A 14 -3.92 -11.90 -4.93
C LEU A 14 -4.39 -13.37 -4.93
N LEU A 15 -3.79 -14.22 -5.77
CA LEU A 15 -4.11 -15.65 -5.82
C LEU A 15 -3.78 -16.36 -4.49
N HIS A 16 -2.65 -16.02 -3.88
CA HIS A 16 -2.25 -16.54 -2.58
C HIS A 16 -3.33 -16.24 -1.52
N TYR A 17 -3.80 -14.99 -1.44
CA TYR A 17 -4.83 -14.60 -0.48
C TYR A 17 -6.19 -15.24 -0.78
N LEU A 18 -6.61 -15.32 -2.06
CA LEU A 18 -7.88 -15.95 -2.42
C LEU A 18 -7.94 -17.44 -2.06
N ILE A 19 -6.80 -18.14 -2.12
CA ILE A 19 -6.74 -19.59 -1.87
C ILE A 19 -6.50 -19.91 -0.39
N LEU A 20 -5.56 -19.20 0.26
CA LEU A 20 -5.08 -19.55 1.60
C LEU A 20 -5.69 -18.69 2.71
N HIS A 21 -6.08 -17.45 2.41
CA HIS A 21 -6.56 -16.48 3.38
C HIS A 21 -7.79 -15.69 2.87
N PRO A 22 -8.88 -16.37 2.46
CA PRO A 22 -10.03 -15.70 1.81
C PRO A 22 -10.77 -14.74 2.73
N SER A 23 -10.57 -14.82 4.05
CA SER A 23 -11.17 -13.93 5.03
C SER A 23 -10.53 -12.54 5.07
N ASP A 24 -9.34 -12.35 4.48
CA ASP A 24 -8.62 -11.08 4.46
C ASP A 24 -9.12 -10.15 3.35
N ILE A 25 -10.43 -9.85 3.38
CA ILE A 25 -11.17 -9.13 2.33
C ILE A 25 -10.54 -7.76 2.01
N LEU A 26 -10.03 -7.06 3.03
CA LEU A 26 -9.40 -5.75 2.83
C LEU A 26 -8.13 -5.84 1.98
N PHE A 27 -7.30 -6.84 2.25
CA PHE A 27 -6.04 -7.02 1.54
C PHE A 27 -6.29 -7.48 0.09
N ILE A 28 -7.28 -8.37 -0.10
CA ILE A 28 -7.78 -8.79 -1.41
C ILE A 28 -8.30 -7.58 -2.20
N ALA A 29 -9.15 -6.75 -1.58
CA ALA A 29 -9.69 -5.54 -2.20
C ALA A 29 -8.57 -4.55 -2.58
N HIS A 30 -7.58 -4.35 -1.71
CA HIS A 30 -6.41 -3.50 -1.99
C HIS A 30 -5.59 -4.02 -3.19
N HIS A 31 -5.39 -5.33 -3.29
CA HIS A 31 -4.65 -5.93 -4.40
C HIS A 31 -5.42 -5.82 -5.72
N LEU A 32 -6.74 -6.03 -5.69
CA LEU A 32 -7.61 -5.81 -6.85
C LEU A 32 -7.59 -4.34 -7.30
N ALA A 33 -7.66 -3.40 -6.35
CA ALA A 33 -7.56 -1.97 -6.62
C ALA A 33 -6.23 -1.61 -7.29
N THR A 34 -5.12 -2.10 -6.76
CA THR A 34 -3.77 -1.85 -7.32
C THR A 34 -3.62 -2.47 -8.70
N LEU A 35 -4.07 -3.70 -8.90
CA LEU A 35 -4.07 -4.37 -10.21
C LEU A 35 -4.93 -3.62 -11.23
N TYR A 36 -6.12 -3.16 -10.85
CA TYR A 36 -6.97 -2.35 -11.72
C TYR A 36 -6.22 -1.12 -12.25
N VAL A 37 -5.57 -0.36 -11.36
CA VAL A 37 -4.81 0.84 -11.74
C VAL A 37 -3.61 0.47 -12.63
N PHE A 38 -2.88 -0.60 -12.33
CA PHE A 38 -1.72 -1.03 -13.14
C PHE A 38 -2.13 -1.52 -14.53
N LEU A 39 -3.18 -2.33 -14.62
CA LEU A 39 -3.68 -2.87 -15.89
C LEU A 39 -4.22 -1.75 -16.78
N THR A 40 -5.03 -0.85 -16.23
CA THR A 40 -5.58 0.28 -17.01
C THR A 40 -4.49 1.27 -17.43
N CYS A 41 -3.49 1.51 -16.58
CA CYS A 41 -2.31 2.29 -16.95
C CYS A 41 -1.51 1.63 -18.08
N ARG A 42 -1.25 0.31 -18.00
CA ARG A 42 -0.40 -0.40 -18.96
C ARG A 42 -1.07 -0.68 -20.30
N PHE A 43 -2.35 -1.03 -20.29
CA PHE A 43 -3.06 -1.58 -21.45
C PHE A 43 -4.10 -0.64 -22.06
N ILE A 44 -4.57 0.39 -21.34
CA ILE A 44 -5.55 1.34 -21.87
C ILE A 44 -4.88 2.69 -22.16
N VAL A 45 -4.18 3.25 -21.19
CA VAL A 45 -3.61 4.60 -21.29
C VAL A 45 -2.20 4.60 -21.87
N HIS A 46 -1.45 3.53 -21.63
CA HIS A 46 -0.02 3.38 -21.97
C HIS A 46 0.91 4.45 -21.38
N HIS A 47 0.41 5.28 -20.45
CA HIS A 47 1.14 6.34 -19.76
C HIS A 47 0.80 6.36 -18.26
N GLY A 48 1.65 7.00 -17.46
CA GLY A 48 1.47 7.10 -16.00
C GLY A 48 2.20 6.03 -15.18
N GLY A 49 2.85 5.07 -15.83
CA GLY A 49 3.54 3.96 -15.15
C GLY A 49 4.63 4.43 -14.18
N VAL A 50 5.39 5.47 -14.51
CA VAL A 50 6.44 6.01 -13.63
C VAL A 50 5.87 6.52 -12.31
N THR A 51 4.75 7.23 -12.35
CA THR A 51 4.10 7.76 -11.15
C THR A 51 3.56 6.65 -10.26
N LEU A 52 2.96 5.62 -10.86
CA LEU A 52 2.47 4.44 -10.14
C LEU A 52 3.59 3.60 -9.54
N ILE A 53 4.70 3.41 -10.27
CA ILE A 53 5.89 2.73 -9.74
C ILE A 53 6.52 3.52 -8.59
N SER A 54 6.51 4.85 -8.67
CA SER A 54 7.01 5.70 -7.58
C SER A 54 6.17 5.53 -6.31
N LEU A 55 4.84 5.46 -6.45
CA LEU A 55 3.93 5.16 -5.35
C LEU A 55 4.16 3.75 -4.78
N LEU A 56 4.42 2.77 -5.64
CA LEU A 56 4.77 1.42 -5.22
C LEU A 56 6.08 1.37 -4.44
N VAL A 57 7.11 2.10 -4.88
CA VAL A 57 8.39 2.18 -4.15
C VAL A 57 8.19 2.79 -2.76
N LEU A 58 7.36 3.83 -2.64
CA LEU A 58 7.01 4.41 -1.34
C LEU A 58 6.27 3.42 -0.44
N ALA A 59 5.39 2.60 -0.99
CA ALA A 59 4.76 1.53 -0.23
C ALA A 59 5.78 0.44 0.17
N GLU A 60 6.67 0.07 -0.73
CA GLU A 60 7.52 -1.12 -0.57
C GLU A 60 8.75 -0.88 0.31
N ILE A 61 9.24 0.36 0.43
CA ILE A 61 10.40 0.66 1.28
C ILE A 61 10.14 0.34 2.76
N THR A 62 8.87 0.36 3.19
CA THR A 62 8.50 -0.02 4.55
C THR A 62 8.23 -1.51 4.71
N SER A 63 8.02 -2.26 3.61
CA SER A 63 7.60 -3.67 3.62
C SER A 63 8.62 -4.61 4.29
N PRO A 64 9.94 -4.53 4.05
CA PRO A 64 10.91 -5.39 4.73
C PRO A 64 10.87 -5.21 6.25
N LEU A 65 10.82 -3.95 6.71
CA LEU A 65 10.74 -3.62 8.13
C LEU A 65 9.41 -4.09 8.74
N GLN A 66 8.31 -3.91 8.01
CA GLN A 66 6.98 -4.37 8.40
C GLN A 66 6.93 -5.89 8.56
N ASN A 67 7.54 -6.64 7.64
CA ASN A 67 7.55 -8.10 7.67
C ASN A 67 8.39 -8.63 8.84
N ILE A 68 9.57 -8.05 9.08
CA ILE A 68 10.41 -8.41 10.24
C ILE A 68 9.69 -8.08 11.55
N TRP A 69 9.06 -6.90 11.64
CA TRP A 69 8.31 -6.50 12.82
C TRP A 69 7.10 -7.40 13.07
N SER A 70 6.34 -7.75 12.03
CA SER A 70 5.18 -8.65 12.11
C SER A 70 5.59 -10.06 12.55
N LEU A 71 6.69 -10.59 11.99
CA LEU A 71 7.22 -11.90 12.39
C LEU A 71 7.71 -11.90 13.84
N ALA A 72 8.41 -10.83 14.26
CA ALA A 72 8.85 -10.67 15.64
C ALA A 72 7.67 -10.56 16.61
N ARG A 73 6.58 -9.88 16.22
CA ARG A 73 5.33 -9.80 16.97
C ARG A 73 4.70 -11.18 17.14
N TYR A 74 4.55 -11.93 16.04
CA TYR A 74 3.96 -13.27 16.06
C TYR A 74 4.74 -14.23 16.95
N ARG A 75 6.09 -14.15 16.92
CA ARG A 75 6.98 -15.02 17.69
C ARG A 75 7.35 -14.49 19.07
N ARG A 76 6.77 -13.37 19.50
CA ARG A 76 7.11 -12.68 20.77
C ARG A 76 6.95 -13.59 22.00
N ILE A 77 5.93 -14.45 21.99
CA ILE A 77 5.64 -15.40 23.08
C ILE A 77 6.53 -16.64 23.04
N ASP A 78 7.08 -16.97 21.87
CA ASP A 78 7.83 -18.22 21.66
C ASP A 78 9.31 -18.08 22.06
N THR A 79 9.90 -16.89 21.88
CA THR A 79 11.33 -16.70 22.15
C THR A 79 11.65 -15.32 22.77
N PRO A 80 12.53 -15.26 23.79
CA PRO A 80 12.98 -13.98 24.37
C PRO A 80 13.70 -13.05 23.38
N LEU A 81 14.32 -13.62 22.33
CA LEU A 81 14.98 -12.85 21.29
C LEU A 81 13.96 -12.11 20.41
N ALA A 82 12.86 -12.77 20.03
CA ALA A 82 11.78 -12.14 19.26
C ALA A 82 11.13 -11.00 20.04
N ALA A 83 10.91 -11.18 21.36
CA ALA A 83 10.39 -10.11 22.21
C ALA A 83 11.31 -8.87 22.24
N LYS A 84 12.62 -9.07 22.47
CA LYS A 84 13.60 -7.97 22.44
C LYS A 84 13.68 -7.29 21.07
N LEU A 85 13.57 -8.06 19.99
CA LEU A 85 13.59 -7.52 18.64
C LEU A 85 12.33 -6.69 18.38
N TYR A 86 11.15 -7.21 18.73
CA TYR A 86 9.87 -6.49 18.63
C TYR A 86 9.89 -5.17 19.40
N ASP A 87 10.31 -5.18 20.66
CA ASP A 87 10.31 -3.99 21.51
C ASP A 87 11.24 -2.89 20.96
N LYS A 88 12.41 -3.28 20.41
CA LYS A 88 13.34 -2.34 19.77
C LYS A 88 12.87 -1.84 18.41
N LEU A 89 12.26 -2.72 17.61
CA LEU A 89 11.88 -2.42 16.24
C LEU A 89 10.58 -1.62 16.16
N SER A 90 9.69 -1.77 17.14
CA SER A 90 8.40 -1.07 17.22
C SER A 90 8.50 0.45 17.09
N PRO A 91 9.30 1.19 17.87
CA PRO A 91 9.39 2.65 17.74
C PRO A 91 9.90 3.09 16.36
N VAL A 92 10.88 2.36 15.81
CA VAL A 92 11.43 2.64 14.48
C VAL A 92 10.40 2.36 13.39
N PHE A 93 9.70 1.24 13.50
CA PHE A 93 8.63 0.85 12.57
C PHE A 93 7.50 1.87 12.58
N TYR A 94 6.97 2.24 13.75
CA TYR A 94 5.88 3.22 13.83
C TYR A 94 6.28 4.58 13.29
N MET A 95 7.50 5.05 13.59
CA MET A 95 7.99 6.33 13.05
C MET A 95 8.10 6.29 11.52
N LEU A 96 8.79 5.29 10.96
CA LEU A 96 8.99 5.18 9.51
C LEU A 96 7.68 4.93 8.78
N TYR A 97 6.81 4.07 9.32
CA TYR A 97 5.50 3.79 8.73
C TYR A 97 4.64 5.05 8.69
N SER A 98 4.52 5.77 9.81
CA SER A 98 3.73 6.99 9.88
C SER A 98 4.28 8.08 8.97
N LEU A 99 5.60 8.22 8.88
CA LEU A 99 6.22 9.18 7.97
C LEU A 99 5.96 8.83 6.50
N VAL A 100 6.28 7.60 6.10
CA VAL A 100 6.25 7.21 4.68
C VAL A 100 4.81 6.98 4.20
N ARG A 101 4.06 6.11 4.88
CA ARG A 101 2.69 5.75 4.47
C ARG A 101 1.64 6.75 4.96
N GLY A 102 1.85 7.36 6.13
CA GLY A 102 0.91 8.33 6.70
C GLY A 102 1.07 9.77 6.19
N ILE A 103 2.27 10.17 5.75
CA ILE A 103 2.54 11.54 5.30
C ILE A 103 2.99 11.57 3.84
N LEU A 104 4.10 10.91 3.49
CA LEU A 104 4.69 11.02 2.15
C LEU A 104 3.78 10.43 1.06
N GLY A 105 3.15 9.27 1.30
CA GLY A 105 2.20 8.65 0.39
C GLY A 105 1.00 9.56 0.06
N PRO A 106 0.25 10.04 1.06
CA PRO A 106 -0.86 10.98 0.86
C PRO A 106 -0.42 12.29 0.18
N LEU A 107 0.72 12.87 0.58
CA LEU A 107 1.26 14.07 -0.07
C LEU A 107 1.61 13.83 -1.54
N PHE A 108 2.18 12.66 -1.86
CA PHE A 108 2.49 12.28 -3.24
C PHE A 108 1.21 12.14 -4.07
N VAL A 109 0.19 11.47 -3.53
CA VAL A 109 -1.14 11.32 -4.15
C VAL A 109 -1.81 12.66 -4.38
N TYR A 110 -1.76 13.56 -3.41
CA TYR A 110 -2.29 14.92 -3.54
C TYR A 110 -1.60 15.68 -4.68
N LYS A 111 -0.26 15.67 -4.73
CA LYS A 111 0.50 16.30 -5.81
C LYS A 111 0.22 15.67 -7.17
N MET A 112 0.05 14.35 -7.23
CA MET A 112 -0.34 13.63 -8.44
C MET A 112 -1.72 14.08 -8.93
N GLY A 113 -2.71 14.18 -8.04
CA GLY A 113 -4.05 14.68 -8.36
C GLY A 113 -4.04 16.11 -8.88
N LEU A 114 -3.28 17.01 -8.24
CA LEU A 114 -3.09 18.38 -8.73
C LEU A 114 -2.42 18.41 -10.12
N ALA A 115 -1.43 17.55 -10.36
CA ALA A 115 -0.76 17.48 -11.65
C ALA A 115 -1.73 17.03 -12.75
N PHE A 116 -2.55 16.01 -12.51
CA PHE A 116 -3.58 15.57 -13.45
C PHE A 116 -4.68 16.62 -13.65
N ALA A 117 -5.12 17.30 -12.60
CA ALA A 117 -6.12 18.36 -12.68
C ALA A 117 -5.61 19.65 -13.35
N SER A 118 -4.30 19.88 -13.37
CA SER A 118 -3.70 21.10 -13.95
C SER A 118 -3.79 21.18 -15.48
N GLY A 119 -4.30 20.15 -16.16
CA GLY A 119 -4.44 20.10 -17.63
C GLY A 119 -3.12 20.03 -18.39
N LYS A 120 -1.97 20.07 -17.69
CA LYS A 120 -0.63 20.01 -18.31
C LYS A 120 -0.34 18.70 -19.07
N GLY A 121 -1.21 17.70 -18.94
CA GLY A 121 -1.16 16.42 -19.66
C GLY A 121 -2.42 16.10 -20.46
N ASP A 122 -3.27 17.10 -20.74
CA ASP A 122 -4.49 16.91 -21.53
C ASP A 122 -4.13 16.34 -22.92
N GLY A 123 -4.76 15.21 -23.26
CA GLY A 123 -4.48 14.43 -24.48
C GLY A 123 -3.66 13.16 -24.26
N VAL A 124 -3.01 12.98 -23.11
CA VAL A 124 -2.22 11.77 -22.77
C VAL A 124 -3.00 10.81 -21.88
N ILE A 125 -3.74 11.33 -20.91
CA ILE A 125 -4.60 10.55 -20.01
C ILE A 125 -5.99 11.18 -20.01
N CYS A 126 -7.03 10.42 -20.38
CA CYS A 126 -8.38 10.99 -20.41
C CYS A 126 -8.89 11.28 -18.99
N GLY A 127 -9.67 12.35 -18.86
CA GLY A 127 -10.23 12.83 -17.59
C GLY A 127 -10.84 11.73 -16.70
N PRO A 128 -11.77 10.93 -17.22
CA PRO A 128 -12.42 9.87 -16.44
C PRO A 128 -11.45 8.83 -15.87
N MET A 129 -10.36 8.53 -16.60
CA MET A 129 -9.45 7.47 -16.21
C MET A 129 -8.61 7.88 -15.01
N TRP A 130 -7.96 9.05 -15.04
CA TRP A 130 -7.17 9.51 -13.89
C TRP A 130 -8.07 9.79 -12.68
N MET A 131 -9.30 10.27 -12.88
CA MET A 131 -10.27 10.42 -11.79
C MET A 131 -10.60 9.07 -11.15
N SER A 132 -10.83 8.02 -11.95
CA SER A 132 -11.06 6.67 -11.44
C SER A 132 -9.87 6.15 -10.64
N TRP A 133 -8.63 6.39 -11.11
CA TRP A 133 -7.43 6.02 -10.38
C TRP A 133 -7.33 6.76 -9.06
N MET A 134 -7.70 8.04 -9.02
CA MET A 134 -7.63 8.81 -7.80
C MET A 134 -8.61 8.37 -6.74
N VAL A 135 -9.84 8.06 -7.13
CA VAL A 135 -10.82 7.49 -6.21
C VAL A 135 -10.29 6.17 -5.63
N VAL A 136 -9.83 5.25 -6.49
CA VAL A 136 -9.36 3.92 -6.05
C VAL A 136 -8.13 4.02 -5.14
N ILE A 137 -7.14 4.85 -5.49
CA ILE A 137 -5.91 5.01 -4.70
C ILE A 137 -6.21 5.66 -3.34
N VAL A 138 -7.05 6.70 -3.31
CA VAL A 138 -7.40 7.39 -2.06
C VAL A 138 -8.19 6.46 -1.14
N SER A 139 -9.17 5.73 -1.67
CA SER A 139 -9.92 4.73 -0.90
C SER A 139 -8.98 3.69 -0.29
N ALA A 140 -8.05 3.14 -1.08
CA ALA A 140 -7.10 2.14 -0.60
C ALA A 140 -6.20 2.65 0.54
N ILE A 141 -5.76 3.92 0.49
CA ILE A 141 -4.95 4.55 1.55
C ILE A 141 -5.78 4.79 2.82
N LEU A 142 -7.03 5.25 2.66
CA LEU A 142 -7.92 5.51 3.80
C LEU A 142 -8.28 4.22 4.53
N ASP A 143 -8.58 3.16 3.79
CA ASP A 143 -8.88 1.83 4.33
C ASP A 143 -7.71 1.28 5.16
N GLU A 144 -6.48 1.45 4.67
CA GLU A 144 -5.26 1.05 5.36
C GLU A 144 -5.01 1.87 6.65
N ALA A 145 -5.26 3.17 6.60
CA ALA A 145 -5.17 4.05 7.78
C ALA A 145 -6.22 3.68 8.84
N PHE A 146 -7.45 3.38 8.42
CA PHE A 146 -8.55 3.06 9.33
C PHE A 146 -8.31 1.75 10.09
N GLN A 147 -7.85 0.70 9.40
CA GLN A 147 -7.56 -0.58 10.04
C GLN A 147 -6.43 -0.53 11.05
N LYS A 148 -5.39 0.26 10.76
CA LYS A 148 -4.28 0.39 11.71
C LYS A 148 -4.69 1.16 12.97
N GLN A 149 -5.61 2.13 12.84
CA GLN A 149 -6.16 2.86 13.98
C GLN A 149 -7.12 1.99 14.81
N SER A 150 -7.95 1.16 14.18
CA SER A 150 -8.79 0.18 14.90
C SER A 150 -7.96 -0.88 15.63
N GLY A 151 -6.88 -1.38 15.02
CA GLY A 151 -5.97 -2.32 15.68
C GLY A 151 -5.25 -1.73 16.89
N ALA A 152 -4.84 -0.46 16.83
CA ALA A 152 -4.20 0.24 17.94
C ALA A 152 -5.19 0.57 19.10
N LEU A 153 -6.46 0.82 18.79
CA LEU A 153 -7.49 1.07 19.80
C LEU A 153 -7.88 -0.19 20.59
N ILE A 154 -7.79 -1.37 19.98
CA ILE A 154 -8.03 -2.65 20.67
C ILE A 154 -6.88 -2.96 21.65
N GLU A 155 -5.62 -2.67 21.27
CA GLU A 155 -4.47 -2.89 22.16
C GLU A 155 -4.41 -1.91 23.35
N GLY A 156 -5.02 -0.73 23.26
CA GLY A 156 -5.10 0.23 24.38
C GLY A 156 -6.13 -0.12 25.47
N VAL A 157 -6.93 -1.17 25.25
CA VAL A 157 -7.92 -1.65 26.23
C VAL A 157 -7.39 -2.85 27.03
N ASP A 158 -6.35 -3.54 26.52
CA ASP A 158 -5.73 -4.71 27.15
C ASP A 158 -4.45 -4.39 27.96
N THR A 159 -4.19 -3.11 28.25
CA THR A 159 -3.15 -2.64 29.20
C THR A 159 -3.78 -1.96 30.41
#